data_AF-A0A931T170-F1
#
_entry.id   AF-A0A931T170-F1
#
_cell.length_a   1.000
_cell.length_b   1.000
_cell.length_c   1.000
_cell.angle_alpha   90.00
_cell.angle_beta   90.00
_cell.angle_gamma   90.00
#
_symmetry.space_group_name_H-M   'P 1'
#
loop_
_entity.id
_entity.type
_entity.pdbx_description
1 polymer ?
#
loop_
_entity_poly.entity_id
_entity_poly.type
_entity_poly.pdbx_seq_one_letter_code
_entity_poly.pdbx_strand_id
1 'polypeptide(L)'
;WIHPTLEFRICDVCTTIDEAVCVAAIFQAIVAKLWKLRRDNMTFRVYPAELIEENKWRAVRYGLDGKLIDLGKQEELPARDLIRELIEWFIGDVVDELGSRRDVEHAYTILETGTSADRQLATYRKTGDVRAVVDQLVRETGLGVG
;
A
#
# COMPACT_ATOMS: atom_id res chain seq x y z
N TRP A 1 21.97 15.84 12.80
CA TRP A 1 21.08 15.33 11.73
C TRP A 1 21.96 14.72 10.66
N ILE A 2 22.13 13.39 10.66
CA ILE A 2 23.20 12.71 9.90
C ILE A 2 22.70 12.07 8.58
N HIS A 3 21.39 12.00 8.31
CA HIS A 3 20.88 11.60 6.99
C HIS A 3 19.61 12.41 6.64
N PRO A 4 19.58 13.18 5.54
CA PRO A 4 18.39 13.90 5.09
C PRO A 4 17.47 12.95 4.32
N THR A 5 16.86 11.99 5.03
CA THR A 5 15.96 10.99 4.45
C THR A 5 14.57 11.08 5.06
N LEU A 6 13.53 10.79 4.27
CA LEU A 6 12.16 10.63 4.75
C LEU A 6 11.94 9.15 5.07
N GLU A 7 11.65 8.84 6.34
CA GLU A 7 11.43 7.47 6.81
C GLU A 7 9.94 7.21 7.00
N PHE A 8 9.39 6.22 6.30
CA PHE A 8 8.01 5.76 6.46
C PHE A 8 7.95 4.60 7.46
N ARG A 9 7.14 4.72 8.52
CA ARG A 9 7.01 3.72 9.60
C ARG A 9 5.59 3.19 9.80
N ILE A 10 4.81 3.17 8.73
CA ILE A 10 3.39 2.78 8.76
C ILE A 10 3.14 1.34 8.28
N CYS A 11 4.09 0.76 7.55
CA CYS A 11 3.95 -0.57 6.97
C CYS A 11 4.36 -1.65 7.97
N ASP A 12 3.54 -2.70 8.05
CA ASP A 12 3.97 -3.97 8.62
C ASP A 12 4.98 -4.67 7.71
N VAL A 13 5.73 -5.62 8.26
CA VAL A 13 6.69 -6.42 7.49
C VAL A 13 5.94 -7.22 6.41
N CYS A 14 6.25 -6.96 5.14
CA CYS A 14 5.73 -7.74 4.02
C CYS A 14 6.26 -9.17 4.07
N THR A 15 5.41 -10.14 3.73
CA THR A 15 5.77 -11.57 3.79
C THR A 15 6.58 -12.03 2.60
N THR A 16 6.48 -11.34 1.46
CA THR A 16 7.24 -11.62 0.25
C THR A 16 8.07 -10.40 -0.16
N ILE A 17 9.17 -10.64 -0.89
CA ILE A 17 10.01 -9.56 -1.42
C ILE A 17 9.24 -8.73 -2.45
N ASP A 18 8.44 -9.37 -3.31
CA ASP A 18 7.66 -8.66 -4.32
C ASP A 18 6.67 -7.67 -3.69
N GLU A 19 5.99 -8.06 -2.60
CA GLU A 19 5.11 -7.17 -1.85
C GLU A 19 5.90 -5.99 -1.24
N ALA A 20 7.09 -6.26 -0.67
CA ALA A 20 7.94 -5.22 -0.08
C ALA A 20 8.44 -4.22 -1.14
N VAL A 21 8.91 -4.73 -2.28
CA VAL A 21 9.42 -3.92 -3.41
C VAL A 21 8.28 -3.12 -4.03
N CYS A 22 7.09 -3.71 -4.17
CA CYS A 22 5.89 -3.02 -4.63
C CYS A 22 5.53 -1.81 -3.76
N VAL A 23 5.46 -2.00 -2.44
CA VAL A 23 5.12 -0.92 -1.50
C VAL A 23 6.20 0.17 -1.52
N ALA A 24 7.48 -0.21 -1.57
CA ALA A 24 8.59 0.73 -1.68
C ALA A 24 8.53 1.54 -2.99
N ALA A 25 8.24 0.89 -4.12
CA ALA A 25 8.10 1.55 -5.43
C ALA A 25 6.94 2.55 -5.44
N ILE A 26 5.80 2.21 -4.82
CA ILE A 26 4.66 3.13 -4.67
C ILE A 26 5.06 4.35 -3.83
N PHE A 27 5.76 4.17 -2.70
CA PHE A 27 6.21 5.30 -1.89
C PHE A 27 7.19 6.19 -2.65
N GLN A 28 8.14 5.61 -3.37
CA GLN A 28 9.07 6.35 -4.21
C GLN A 28 8.30 7.19 -5.25
N ALA A 29 7.32 6.59 -5.93
CA ALA A 29 6.51 7.26 -6.93
C ALA A 29 5.65 8.39 -6.32
N ILE A 30 5.04 8.18 -5.15
CA ILE A 30 4.29 9.24 -4.44
C ILE A 30 5.22 10.42 -4.12
N VAL A 31 6.41 10.16 -3.58
CA VAL A 31 7.37 11.23 -3.26
C VAL A 31 7.83 11.96 -4.52
N ALA A 32 8.12 11.24 -5.60
CA ALA A 32 8.46 11.82 -6.90
C ALA A 32 7.32 12.70 -7.45
N LYS A 33 6.07 12.22 -7.36
CA LYS A 33 4.88 12.98 -7.78
C LYS A 33 4.71 14.26 -6.99
N LEU A 34 4.81 14.19 -5.66
CA LEU A 34 4.71 15.34 -4.78
C LEU A 34 5.83 16.36 -5.07
N TRP A 35 7.04 15.89 -5.37
CA TRP A 35 8.14 16.76 -5.76
C TRP A 35 7.90 17.45 -7.11
N LYS A 36 7.40 16.73 -8.11
CA LYS A 36 7.02 17.27 -9.43
C LYS A 36 5.95 18.37 -9.28
N LEU A 37 4.87 18.08 -8.56
CA LEU A 37 3.79 19.05 -8.31
C LEU A 37 4.27 20.30 -7.57
N ARG A 38 5.20 20.14 -6.62
CA ARG A 38 5.82 21.29 -5.93
C ARG A 38 6.64 22.16 -6.88
N ARG A 39 7.36 21.57 -7.84
CA ARG A 39 8.12 22.32 -8.86
C ARG A 39 7.20 23.10 -9.79
N ASP A 40 6.01 22.56 -10.04
CA ASP A 40 4.98 23.18 -10.88
C ASP A 40 4.10 24.19 -10.11
N ASN A 41 4.48 24.53 -8.86
CA ASN A 41 3.73 25.42 -7.95
C ASN A 41 2.27 24.98 -7.69
N MET A 42 1.98 23.69 -7.83
CA MET A 42 0.69 23.13 -7.46
C MET A 42 0.65 22.85 -5.96
N THR A 43 -0.46 23.24 -5.31
CA THR A 43 -0.69 22.99 -3.89
C THR A 43 -1.95 22.16 -3.68
N PHE A 44 -2.05 21.50 -2.54
CA PHE A 44 -3.20 20.67 -2.18
C PHE A 44 -4.04 21.37 -1.12
N ARG A 45 -5.34 21.02 -1.10
CA ARG A 45 -6.22 21.39 0.00
C ARG A 45 -5.72 20.71 1.27
N VAL A 46 -5.58 21.50 2.34
CA VAL A 46 -5.28 20.95 3.67
C VAL A 46 -6.59 20.43 4.25
N TYR A 47 -6.62 19.13 4.53
CA TYR A 47 -7.75 18.48 5.18
C TYR A 47 -7.55 18.38 6.70
N PRO A 48 -8.62 18.39 7.51
CA PRO A 48 -8.55 18.13 8.94
C PRO A 48 -7.90 16.77 9.24
N ALA A 49 -7.07 16.72 10.28
CA ALA A 49 -6.34 15.51 10.66
C ALA A 49 -7.28 14.38 11.08
N GLU A 50 -8.45 14.72 11.62
CA GLU A 50 -9.48 13.78 12.05
C GLU A 50 -9.98 12.91 10.88
N LEU A 51 -10.08 13.47 9.67
CA LEU A 51 -10.49 12.73 8.48
C LEU A 51 -9.41 11.75 8.00
N ILE A 52 -8.13 12.12 8.19
CA ILE A 52 -6.99 11.24 7.86
C ILE A 52 -6.96 10.07 8.84
N GLU A 53 -7.13 10.34 10.14
CA GLU A 53 -7.16 9.28 11.16
C GLU A 53 -8.38 8.36 11.01
N GLU A 54 -9.52 8.87 10.54
CA GLU A 54 -10.69 8.04 10.20
C GLU A 54 -10.37 7.06 9.05
N ASN A 55 -9.78 7.54 7.95
CA ASN A 55 -9.36 6.66 6.85
C ASN A 55 -8.32 5.63 7.28
N LYS A 56 -7.38 6.03 8.16
CA LYS A 56 -6.41 5.11 8.74
C LYS A 56 -7.07 4.04 9.61
N TRP A 57 -8.04 4.42 10.45
CA TRP A 57 -8.80 3.46 11.25
C TRP A 57 -9.56 2.46 10.37
N ARG A 58 -10.22 2.95 9.30
CA ARG A 58 -10.92 2.10 8.33
C ARG A 58 -9.99 1.11 7.63
N ALA A 59 -8.82 1.58 7.19
CA ALA A 59 -7.80 0.73 6.57
C ALA A 59 -7.32 -0.37 7.53
N VAL A 60 -7.05 -0.04 8.79
CA VAL A 60 -6.65 -1.03 9.82
C VAL A 60 -7.79 -2.01 10.13
N ARG A 61 -9.03 -1.54 10.19
CA ARG A 61 -10.18 -2.35 10.62
C ARG A 61 -10.70 -3.30 9.55
N TYR A 62 -10.71 -2.86 8.29
CA TYR A 62 -11.38 -3.52 7.18
C TYR A 62 -10.44 -3.91 6.03
N GLY A 63 -9.19 -3.44 6.03
CA GLY A 63 -8.21 -3.74 4.99
C GLY A 63 -8.70 -3.35 3.59
N LEU A 64 -8.39 -4.20 2.61
CA LEU A 64 -8.76 -3.98 1.20
C LEU A 64 -10.26 -4.16 0.92
N ASP A 65 -11.00 -4.87 1.78
CA ASP A 65 -12.44 -5.09 1.61
C ASP A 65 -13.29 -3.96 2.22
N GLY A 66 -12.63 -2.95 2.80
CA GLY A 66 -13.27 -1.76 3.36
C GLY A 66 -13.56 -0.66 2.33
N LYS A 67 -14.11 0.44 2.86
CA LYS A 67 -14.27 1.70 2.15
C LYS A 67 -13.43 2.78 2.81
N LEU A 68 -12.90 3.70 2.01
CA LEU A 68 -12.24 4.92 2.48
C LEU A 68 -13.01 6.13 1.96
N ILE A 69 -12.84 7.25 2.64
CA ILE A 69 -13.46 8.53 2.29
C ILE A 69 -12.57 9.21 1.24
N ASP A 70 -13.13 9.45 0.06
CA ASP A 70 -12.57 10.38 -0.92
C ASP A 70 -12.87 11.81 -0.45
N LEU A 71 -11.84 12.52 0.00
CA LEU A 71 -11.99 13.86 0.57
C LEU A 71 -12.26 14.94 -0.50
N GLY A 72 -12.03 14.65 -1.78
CA GLY A 72 -12.34 15.53 -2.90
C GLY A 72 -13.81 15.43 -3.28
N LYS A 73 -14.31 14.19 -3.43
CA LYS A 73 -15.70 13.89 -3.79
C LYS A 73 -16.67 13.89 -2.59
N GLN A 74 -16.14 13.86 -1.38
CA GLN A 74 -16.90 13.80 -0.11
C GLN A 74 -17.80 12.56 -0.02
N GLU A 75 -17.34 11.42 -0.53
CA GLU A 75 -18.07 10.16 -0.55
C GLU A 75 -17.18 8.98 -0.11
N GLU A 76 -17.82 7.87 0.28
CA GLU A 76 -17.11 6.64 0.62
C GLU A 76 -16.97 5.73 -0.61
N LEU A 77 -15.74 5.43 -0.99
CA LEU A 77 -15.42 4.57 -2.12
C LEU A 77 -14.69 3.30 -1.65
N PRO A 78 -14.83 2.18 -2.38
CA PRO A 78 -14.07 0.97 -2.08
C PRO A 78 -12.57 1.24 -2.05
N ALA A 79 -11.86 0.70 -1.06
CA ALA A 79 -10.42 0.91 -0.90
C ALA A 79 -9.64 0.45 -2.15
N ARG A 80 -10.09 -0.64 -2.78
CA ARG A 80 -9.50 -1.18 -4.01
C ARG A 80 -9.55 -0.18 -5.16
N ASP A 81 -10.68 0.50 -5.32
CA ASP A 81 -10.87 1.45 -6.42
C ASP A 81 -9.99 2.68 -6.23
N LEU A 82 -9.88 3.17 -4.98
CA LEU A 82 -9.01 4.30 -4.65
C LEU A 82 -7.52 3.98 -4.82
N ILE A 83 -7.09 2.75 -4.52
CA ILE A 83 -5.71 2.31 -4.76
C ILE A 83 -5.43 2.21 -6.27
N ARG A 84 -6.39 1.70 -7.06
CA ARG A 84 -6.27 1.70 -8.53
C ARG A 84 -6.18 3.13 -9.07
N GLU A 85 -7.03 4.03 -8.58
CA GLU A 85 -7.00 5.45 -8.97
C GLU A 85 -5.66 6.10 -8.62
N LEU A 86 -5.12 5.83 -7.43
CA LEU A 86 -3.80 6.29 -7.02
C LEU A 86 -2.71 5.84 -8.00
N ILE A 87 -2.69 4.54 -8.35
CA ILE A 87 -1.66 3.96 -9.22
C ILE A 87 -1.78 4.48 -10.66
N GLU A 88 -2.97 4.48 -11.22
CA GLU A 88 -3.20 4.81 -12.63
C GLU A 88 -3.15 6.30 -12.90
N TRP A 89 -3.86 7.08 -12.09
CA TRP A 89 -4.09 8.51 -12.35
C TRP A 89 -3.11 9.40 -11.60
N PHE A 90 -2.81 9.11 -10.34
CA PHE A 90 -2.01 10.02 -9.54
C PHE A 90 -0.51 9.85 -9.78
N ILE A 91 0.01 8.62 -9.69
CA ILE A 91 1.45 8.34 -9.86
C ILE A 91 1.85 7.83 -11.25
N GLY A 92 0.89 7.53 -12.13
CA GLY A 92 1.16 6.82 -13.39
C GLY A 92 2.23 7.46 -14.27
N ASP A 93 2.31 8.78 -14.33
CA ASP A 93 3.32 9.51 -15.12
C ASP A 93 4.74 9.37 -14.56
N VAL A 94 4.91 9.44 -13.23
CA VAL A 94 6.23 9.35 -12.59
C VAL A 94 6.72 7.91 -12.47
N VAL A 95 5.81 6.94 -12.44
CA VAL A 95 6.17 5.52 -12.40
C VAL A 95 6.95 5.10 -13.64
N ASP A 96 6.57 5.62 -14.82
CA ASP A 96 7.31 5.38 -16.06
C ASP A 96 8.69 6.06 -16.06
N GLU A 97 8.77 7.29 -15.57
CA GLU A 97 10.03 8.03 -15.44
C GLU A 97 11.02 7.32 -14.50
N LEU A 98 10.52 6.65 -13.45
CA LEU A 98 11.31 5.89 -12.48
C LEU A 98 11.68 4.48 -12.95
N GLY A 99 11.05 3.97 -14.02
CA GLY A 99 11.23 2.59 -14.48
C GLY A 99 10.73 1.52 -13.50
N SER A 100 9.90 1.89 -12.53
CA SER A 100 9.39 1.00 -11.47
C SER A 100 7.99 0.46 -11.76
N ARG A 101 7.50 0.60 -12.99
CA ARG A 101 6.15 0.17 -13.41
C ARG A 101 5.83 -1.27 -13.03
N ARG A 102 6.72 -2.21 -13.36
CA ARG A 102 6.50 -3.63 -13.06
C ARG A 102 6.32 -3.87 -11.56
N ASP A 103 7.10 -3.17 -10.74
CA ASP A 103 7.10 -3.33 -9.30
C ASP A 103 5.82 -2.72 -8.70
N VAL A 104 5.38 -1.55 -9.20
CA VAL A 104 4.11 -0.91 -8.80
C VAL A 104 2.90 -1.74 -9.23
N GLU A 105 2.92 -2.33 -10.43
CA GLU A 105 1.83 -3.14 -10.96
C GLU A 105 1.60 -4.44 -10.17
N HIS A 106 2.58 -4.88 -9.38
CA HIS A 106 2.38 -5.98 -8.43
C HIS A 106 1.26 -5.68 -7.40
N ALA A 107 0.94 -4.40 -7.16
CA ALA A 107 -0.20 -4.01 -6.34
C ALA A 107 -1.52 -4.55 -6.88
N TYR A 108 -1.68 -4.70 -8.20
CA TYR A 108 -2.87 -5.31 -8.77
C TYR A 108 -3.00 -6.79 -8.39
N THR A 109 -1.89 -7.51 -8.31
CA THR A 109 -1.87 -8.88 -7.79
C THR A 109 -2.30 -8.89 -6.31
N ILE A 110 -1.79 -7.98 -5.48
CA ILE A 110 -2.20 -7.87 -4.07
C ILE A 110 -3.71 -7.55 -3.97
N LEU A 111 -4.21 -6.65 -4.83
CA LEU A 111 -5.63 -6.35 -4.93
C LEU A 111 -6.46 -7.56 -5.41
N GLU A 112 -5.93 -8.48 -6.17
CA GLU A 112 -6.69 -9.66 -6.62
C GLU A 112 -6.62 -10.81 -5.61
N THR A 113 -5.43 -11.08 -5.07
CA THR A 113 -5.19 -12.25 -4.21
C THR A 113 -5.39 -11.98 -2.72
N GLY A 114 -5.54 -10.71 -2.34
CA GLY A 114 -5.57 -10.28 -0.95
C GLY A 114 -4.17 -10.13 -0.34
N THR A 115 -4.15 -9.54 0.84
CA THR A 115 -2.94 -9.22 1.61
C THR A 115 -2.37 -10.45 2.30
N SER A 116 -1.15 -10.32 2.83
CA SER A 116 -0.57 -11.30 3.75
C SER A 116 -1.49 -11.64 4.94
N ALA A 117 -2.14 -10.63 5.53
CA ALA A 117 -3.07 -10.84 6.63
C ALA A 117 -4.27 -11.71 6.22
N ASP A 118 -4.78 -11.51 5.00
CA ASP A 118 -5.88 -12.31 4.46
C ASP A 118 -5.47 -13.78 4.30
N ARG A 119 -4.26 -14.04 3.80
CA ARG A 119 -3.70 -15.39 3.66
C ARG A 119 -3.50 -16.07 5.02
N GLN A 120 -2.97 -15.34 6.01
CA GLN A 120 -2.77 -15.85 7.37
C GLN A 120 -4.11 -16.21 8.04
N LEU A 121 -5.11 -15.34 7.92
CA LEU A 121 -6.46 -15.58 8.43
C LEU A 121 -7.13 -16.77 7.73
N ALA A 122 -6.96 -16.92 6.42
CA ALA A 122 -7.48 -18.06 5.67
C ALA A 122 -6.89 -19.39 6.16
N THR A 123 -5.57 -19.44 6.39
CA THR A 123 -4.90 -20.63 6.93
C THR A 123 -5.34 -20.95 8.34
N TYR A 124 -5.45 -19.95 9.21
CA TYR A 124 -5.96 -20.17 10.57
C TYR A 124 -7.39 -20.69 10.55
N ARG A 125 -8.28 -20.11 9.72
CA ARG A 125 -9.67 -20.57 9.59
C ARG A 125 -9.77 -22.01 9.07
N LYS A 126 -8.85 -22.42 8.18
CA LYS A 126 -8.83 -23.76 7.60
C LYS A 126 -8.28 -24.81 8.57
N THR A 127 -7.29 -24.45 9.38
CA THR A 127 -6.52 -25.41 10.20
C THR A 127 -6.88 -25.36 11.69
N GLY A 128 -7.35 -24.22 12.18
CA GLY A 128 -7.51 -23.93 13.60
C GLY A 128 -6.19 -23.85 14.38
N ASP A 129 -5.03 -23.89 13.70
CA ASP A 129 -3.71 -24.00 14.32
C ASP A 129 -2.82 -22.80 13.97
N VAL A 130 -2.36 -22.11 14.99
CA VAL A 130 -1.42 -20.98 14.85
C VAL A 130 -0.07 -21.45 14.31
N ARG A 131 0.36 -22.68 14.60
CA ARG A 131 1.63 -23.24 14.09
C ARG A 131 1.61 -23.35 12.57
N ALA A 132 0.47 -23.73 12.00
CA ALA A 132 0.30 -23.80 10.55
C ALA A 132 0.44 -22.43 9.87
N VAL A 133 0.03 -21.34 10.55
CA VAL A 133 0.24 -19.96 10.09
C VAL A 133 1.73 -19.61 10.13
N VAL A 134 2.44 -19.94 11.22
CA VAL A 134 3.88 -19.71 11.34
C VAL A 134 4.65 -20.46 10.26
N ASP A 135 4.33 -21.74 10.03
CA ASP A 135 4.98 -22.55 8.99
C ASP A 135 4.76 -21.97 7.59
N GLN A 136 3.61 -21.36 7.33
CA GLN A 136 3.36 -20.64 6.09
C GLN A 136 4.23 -19.39 5.97
N LEU A 137 4.31 -18.57 7.02
CA LEU A 137 5.15 -17.37 7.02
C LEU A 137 6.61 -17.70 6.75
N VAL A 138 7.14 -18.75 7.39
CA VAL A 138 8.51 -19.21 7.16
C VAL A 138 8.73 -19.60 5.69
N ARG A 139 7.77 -20.29 5.07
CA ARG A 139 7.85 -20.65 3.65
C ARG A 139 7.79 -19.42 2.73
N GLU A 140 6.84 -18.51 2.96
CA GLU A 140 6.67 -17.31 2.14
C GLU A 140 7.90 -16.39 2.21
N THR A 141 8.46 -16.21 3.40
CA THR A 141 9.69 -15.42 3.58
C THR A 141 10.90 -16.14 2.99
N GLY A 142 10.98 -17.47 3.11
CA GLY A 142 12.08 -18.28 2.55
C GLY A 142 12.11 -18.33 1.02
N LEU A 143 10.95 -18.25 0.36
CA LEU A 143 10.84 -18.23 -1.11
C LEU A 143 11.40 -16.95 -1.75
N GLY A 144 11.51 -15.84 -1.00
CA GLY A 144 12.12 -14.61 -1.49
C GLY A 144 13.66 -14.60 -1.47
N VAL A 145 14.30 -15.52 -0.75
CA VAL A 145 15.78 -15.50 -0.54
C VAL A 145 16.53 -16.43 -1.52
N GLY A 146 15.91 -16.76 -2.66
CA GLY A 146 16.44 -17.69 -3.67
C GLY A 146 16.88 -17.01 -4.96
#